data_AF-A0A443QG87-F1
#
_entry.id   AF-A0A443QG87-F1
#
_cell.length_a   1.000
_cell.length_b   1.000
_cell.length_c   1.000
_cell.angle_alpha   90.00
_cell.angle_beta   90.00
_cell.angle_gamma   90.00
#
_symmetry.space_group_name_H-M   'P 1'
#
loop_
_entity.id
_entity.type
_entity.pdbx_description
1 polymer ?
#
loop_
_entity_poly.entity_id
_entity_poly.type
_entity_poly.pdbx_seq_one_letter_code
_entity_poly.pdbx_strand_id
1 'polypeptide(L)'
;KLFSSLFIISLLKMEQIVERMQDEQTGVPVKTVKSFMSKIPSVFTGSDLINWMMRNLDLEDQQEALHLANLMAAHGYFFPIDDHVLTVKNDSTFYRFQTPYFWPSNCWEPENTDYAVYLCKRTMQNKTRLELADYEAENLARLQKMFSRKWEFIFMQAEAQAKYVFQ
;
A
#
# COMPACT_ATOMS: atom_id res chain seq x y z
N LYS A 1 -6.77 -20.03 -17.86
CA LYS A 1 -6.71 -21.17 -16.91
C LYS A 1 -5.27 -21.47 -16.48
N LEU A 2 -4.38 -21.96 -17.35
CA LEU A 2 -2.96 -22.18 -16.97
C LEU A 2 -2.20 -20.89 -16.60
N PHE A 3 -2.30 -19.83 -17.42
CA PHE A 3 -1.71 -18.52 -17.10
C PHE A 3 -2.24 -17.93 -15.78
N SER A 4 -3.54 -18.09 -15.54
CA SER A 4 -4.21 -17.71 -14.30
C SER A 4 -3.64 -18.46 -13.08
N SER A 5 -3.40 -19.77 -13.23
CA SER A 5 -2.84 -20.62 -12.17
C SER A 5 -1.38 -20.28 -11.87
N LEU A 6 -0.56 -20.02 -12.89
CA LEU A 6 0.84 -19.62 -12.72
C LEU A 6 0.96 -18.26 -12.05
N PHE A 7 0.07 -17.31 -12.39
CA PHE A 7 0.04 -16.00 -11.75
C PHE A 7 -0.26 -16.10 -10.24
N ILE A 8 -1.28 -16.87 -9.86
CA ILE A 8 -1.61 -17.10 -8.44
C ILE A 8 -0.44 -17.74 -7.69
N ILE A 9 0.24 -18.73 -8.29
CA ILE A 9 1.42 -19.35 -7.67
C ILE A 9 2.53 -18.32 -7.44
N SER A 10 2.76 -17.40 -8.38
CA SER A 10 3.74 -16.33 -8.20
C SER A 10 3.37 -15.38 -7.06
N LEU A 11 2.09 -15.02 -6.90
CA LEU A 11 1.62 -14.19 -5.79
C LEU A 11 1.87 -14.87 -4.44
N LEU A 12 1.49 -16.14 -4.31
CA LEU A 12 1.70 -16.92 -3.08
C LEU A 12 3.19 -17.01 -2.70
N LYS A 13 4.09 -17.10 -3.68
CA LYS A 13 5.54 -17.06 -3.42
C LYS A 13 6.01 -15.71 -2.89
N MET A 14 5.49 -14.61 -3.45
CA MET A 14 5.81 -13.27 -2.93
C MET A 14 5.28 -13.09 -1.51
N GLU A 15 4.07 -13.58 -1.22
CA GLU A 15 3.45 -13.53 0.10
C GLU A 15 4.29 -14.29 1.14
N GLN A 16 4.78 -15.49 0.82
CA GLN A 16 5.70 -16.23 1.70
C GLN A 16 6.98 -15.45 2.01
N ILE A 17 7.49 -14.68 1.05
CA ILE A 17 8.65 -13.80 1.27
C ILE A 17 8.25 -12.66 2.21
N VAL A 18 7.08 -12.03 2.01
CA VAL A 18 6.58 -10.95 2.88
C VAL A 18 6.36 -11.43 4.31
N GLU A 19 5.81 -12.63 4.51
CA GLU A 19 5.63 -13.23 5.84
C GLU A 19 6.98 -13.40 6.55
N ARG A 20 8.01 -13.89 5.83
CA ARG A 20 9.37 -13.98 6.37
C ARG A 20 9.98 -12.61 6.68
N MET A 21 9.70 -11.60 5.86
CA MET A 21 10.13 -10.22 6.12
C MET A 21 9.47 -9.63 7.36
N GLN A 22 8.29 -10.10 7.75
CA GLN A 22 7.54 -9.63 8.92
C GLN A 22 7.86 -10.41 10.21
N ASP A 23 8.71 -11.43 10.14
CA ASP A 23 9.13 -12.19 11.31
C ASP A 23 9.78 -11.28 12.37
N GLU A 24 9.37 -11.44 13.63
CA GLU A 24 9.78 -10.53 14.72
C GLU A 24 11.28 -10.59 15.04
N GLN A 25 11.95 -11.71 14.76
CA GLN A 25 13.33 -11.94 15.15
C GLN A 25 14.30 -11.84 13.96
N THR A 26 13.88 -12.37 12.82
CA THR A 26 14.70 -12.54 11.62
C THR A 26 14.27 -11.66 10.47
N GLY A 27 13.12 -10.97 10.58
CA GLY A 27 12.55 -10.12 9.55
C GLY A 27 13.26 -8.78 9.35
N VAL A 28 12.66 -7.93 8.53
CA VAL A 28 13.10 -6.56 8.29
C VAL A 28 12.85 -5.73 9.56
N PRO A 29 13.83 -4.96 10.06
CA PRO A 29 13.66 -4.13 11.24
C PRO A 29 12.55 -3.07 11.08
N VAL A 30 11.39 -3.34 11.68
CA VAL A 30 10.27 -2.38 11.73
C VAL A 30 10.37 -1.56 13.01
N LYS A 31 10.31 -0.23 12.88
CA LYS A 31 10.45 0.71 14.00
C LYS A 31 9.40 1.80 13.98
N THR A 32 9.25 2.44 15.14
CA THR A 32 8.53 3.71 15.26
C THR A 32 9.54 4.85 15.25
N VAL A 33 9.49 5.68 14.22
CA VAL A 33 10.36 6.84 14.07
C VAL A 33 9.72 8.04 14.77
N LYS A 34 10.47 8.71 15.65
CA LYS A 34 10.04 9.91 16.36
C LYS A 34 10.85 11.11 15.89
N SER A 35 10.16 12.18 15.54
CA SER A 35 10.69 13.51 15.27
C SER A 35 10.00 14.53 16.19
N PHE A 36 10.47 15.78 16.20
CA PHE A 36 9.97 16.84 17.08
C PHE A 36 8.46 17.10 16.90
N MET A 37 7.91 16.93 15.69
CA MET A 37 6.50 17.18 15.38
C MET A 37 5.70 15.95 14.95
N SER A 38 6.34 14.78 14.81
CA SER A 38 5.68 13.60 14.24
C SER A 38 6.19 12.29 14.84
N LYS A 39 5.28 11.31 14.91
CA LYS A 39 5.57 9.93 15.26
C LYS A 39 5.05 9.06 14.13
N ILE A 40 5.95 8.34 13.47
CA ILE A 40 5.62 7.47 12.34
C ILE A 40 5.79 6.03 12.81
N PRO A 41 4.71 5.33 13.18
CA PRO A 41 4.78 3.95 13.61
C PRO A 41 4.92 2.99 12.43
N SER A 42 5.47 1.82 12.72
CA SER A 42 5.47 0.65 11.84
C SER A 42 6.03 0.94 10.45
N VAL A 43 7.29 1.39 10.42
CA VAL A 43 8.04 1.65 9.18
C VAL A 43 9.40 0.98 9.20
N PHE A 44 9.89 0.63 8.00
CA PHE A 44 11.24 0.16 7.74
C PHE A 44 11.88 1.01 6.63
N THR A 45 13.20 0.97 6.46
CA THR A 45 13.87 1.69 5.37
C THR A 45 14.07 0.80 4.15
N GLY A 46 14.18 1.43 2.97
CA GLY A 46 14.55 0.72 1.75
C GLY A 46 15.89 0.00 1.89
N SER A 47 16.88 0.61 2.55
CA SER A 47 18.16 -0.04 2.83
C SER A 47 18.04 -1.29 3.71
N ASP A 48 17.21 -1.25 4.75
CA ASP A 48 16.98 -2.40 5.63
C ASP A 48 16.30 -3.54 4.85
N LEU A 49 15.35 -3.22 3.96
CA LEU A 49 14.68 -4.18 3.08
C LEU A 49 15.67 -4.86 2.12
N ILE A 50 16.47 -4.09 1.38
CA ILE A 50 17.41 -4.63 0.39
C ILE A 50 18.46 -5.51 1.06
N ASN A 51 19.01 -5.07 2.20
CA ASN A 51 19.95 -5.86 2.99
C ASN A 51 19.34 -7.18 3.48
N TRP A 52 18.08 -7.16 3.91
CA TRP A 52 17.38 -8.38 4.31
C TRP A 52 17.20 -9.34 3.14
N MET A 53 16.78 -8.84 1.97
CA MET A 53 16.57 -9.66 0.78
C MET A 53 17.85 -10.35 0.33
N MET A 54 18.96 -9.60 0.23
CA MET A 54 20.25 -10.17 -0.15
C MET A 54 20.67 -11.33 0.75
N ARG A 55 20.49 -11.19 2.08
CA ARG A 55 20.88 -12.20 3.06
C ARG A 55 19.98 -13.43 3.07
N ASN A 56 18.68 -13.26 2.82
CA ASN A 56 17.68 -14.30 3.06
C ASN A 56 17.16 -15.01 1.79
N LEU A 57 17.46 -14.44 0.62
CA LEU A 57 17.02 -14.94 -0.69
C LEU A 57 18.19 -15.36 -1.60
N ASP A 58 19.43 -15.39 -1.07
CA ASP A 58 20.63 -15.82 -1.79
C ASP A 58 20.88 -14.98 -3.06
N LEU A 59 20.72 -13.65 -2.94
CA LEU A 59 20.92 -12.71 -4.06
C LEU A 59 22.33 -12.12 -3.99
N GLU A 60 23.09 -12.29 -5.07
CA GLU A 60 24.48 -11.82 -5.15
C GLU A 60 24.58 -10.35 -5.58
N ASP A 61 23.62 -9.84 -6.34
CA ASP A 61 23.59 -8.47 -6.85
C ASP A 61 22.51 -7.62 -6.14
N GLN A 62 22.92 -6.46 -5.65
CA GLN A 62 22.01 -5.47 -5.08
C GLN A 62 20.96 -4.99 -6.08
N GLN A 63 21.29 -4.93 -7.38
CA GLN A 63 20.32 -4.55 -8.42
C GLN A 63 19.24 -5.61 -8.61
N GLU A 64 19.57 -6.89 -8.45
CA GLU A 64 18.60 -7.98 -8.48
C GLU A 64 17.63 -7.88 -7.29
N ALA A 65 18.16 -7.65 -6.08
CA ALA A 65 17.36 -7.42 -4.89
C ALA A 65 16.43 -6.20 -5.06
N LEU A 66 16.96 -5.10 -5.60
CA LEU A 66 16.19 -3.89 -5.86
C LEU A 66 15.10 -4.12 -6.92
N HIS A 67 15.39 -4.89 -7.96
CA HIS A 67 14.42 -5.23 -8.99
C HIS A 67 13.26 -6.07 -8.40
N LEU A 68 13.58 -7.10 -7.62
CA LEU A 68 12.57 -7.91 -6.92
C LEU A 68 11.75 -7.06 -5.94
N ALA A 69 12.39 -6.16 -5.19
CA ALA A 69 11.69 -5.26 -4.27
C ALA A 69 10.71 -4.33 -5.01
N ASN A 70 11.11 -3.78 -6.16
CA ASN A 70 10.24 -2.98 -7.01
C ASN A 70 9.06 -3.80 -7.54
N LEU A 71 9.29 -5.04 -7.96
CA LEU A 71 8.21 -5.94 -8.41
C LEU A 71 7.20 -6.20 -7.29
N MET A 72 7.67 -6.51 -6.08
CA MET A 72 6.80 -6.74 -4.91
C MET A 72 6.04 -5.46 -4.50
N ALA A 73 6.68 -4.29 -4.55
CA ALA A 73 6.03 -3.01 -4.31
C ALA A 73 4.93 -2.73 -5.36
N ALA A 74 5.19 -2.98 -6.64
CA ALA A 74 4.23 -2.81 -7.72
C ALA A 74 3.01 -3.74 -7.58
N HIS A 75 3.19 -4.91 -6.97
CA HIS A 75 2.10 -5.80 -6.58
C HIS A 75 1.39 -5.38 -5.28
N GLY A 76 1.83 -4.32 -4.61
CA GLY A 76 1.15 -3.72 -3.47
C GLY A 76 1.45 -4.39 -2.12
N TYR A 77 2.50 -5.19 -2.00
CA TYR A 77 2.85 -5.83 -0.72
C TYR A 77 3.47 -4.87 0.31
N PHE A 78 4.08 -3.79 -0.17
CA PHE A 78 4.55 -2.68 0.65
C PHE A 78 4.63 -1.42 -0.20
N PHE A 79 4.58 -0.26 0.44
CA PHE A 79 4.50 1.03 -0.24
C PHE A 79 5.31 2.10 0.50
N PRO A 80 5.89 3.08 -0.23
CA PRO A 80 6.51 4.24 0.40
C PRO A 80 5.45 5.07 1.13
N ILE A 81 5.79 5.65 2.27
CA ILE A 81 4.81 6.41 3.08
C ILE A 81 4.58 7.85 2.57
N ASP A 82 5.50 8.37 1.76
CA ASP A 82 5.55 9.78 1.34
C ASP A 82 5.43 9.95 -0.19
N ASP A 83 5.18 8.88 -0.95
CA ASP A 83 5.06 8.90 -2.41
C ASP A 83 3.89 8.02 -2.88
N HIS A 84 3.27 8.38 -4.00
CA HIS A 84 2.22 7.59 -4.65
C HIS A 84 2.80 6.55 -5.63
N VAL A 85 4.07 6.68 -6.01
CA VAL A 85 4.73 5.75 -6.91
C VAL A 85 5.24 4.53 -6.12
N LEU A 86 4.73 3.34 -6.46
CA LEU A 86 5.10 2.07 -5.82
C LEU A 86 6.48 1.56 -6.25
N THR A 87 7.53 2.31 -5.91
CA THR A 87 8.92 1.97 -6.20
C THR A 87 9.78 1.97 -4.95
N VAL A 88 10.81 1.12 -4.96
CA VAL A 88 11.77 0.96 -3.88
C VAL A 88 13.07 1.67 -4.24
N LYS A 89 13.61 2.41 -3.27
CA LYS A 89 14.95 3.01 -3.31
C LYS A 89 15.81 2.35 -2.25
N ASN A 90 17.06 2.04 -2.57
CA ASN A 90 18.03 1.55 -1.58
C ASN A 90 18.61 2.72 -0.78
N ASP A 91 17.78 3.37 0.04
CA ASP A 91 18.15 4.51 0.87
C ASP A 91 17.34 4.53 2.17
N SER A 92 17.31 5.68 2.84
CA SER A 92 16.59 5.90 4.10
C SER A 92 15.07 6.17 3.93
N THR A 93 14.53 6.07 2.71
CA THR A 93 13.08 6.22 2.44
C THR A 93 12.30 5.21 3.26
N PHE A 94 11.21 5.66 3.88
CA PHE A 94 10.36 4.82 4.72
C PHE A 94 9.26 4.11 3.92
N TYR A 95 9.09 2.84 4.24
CA TYR A 95 8.08 1.96 3.66
C TYR A 95 7.24 1.33 4.76
N ARG A 96 6.04 0.88 4.38
CA ARG A 96 5.14 0.12 5.25
C ARG A 96 4.63 -1.13 4.52
N PHE A 97 4.52 -2.23 5.24
CA PHE A 97 3.87 -3.43 4.73
C PHE A 97 2.36 -3.22 4.57
N GLN A 98 1.81 -3.77 3.49
CA GLN A 98 0.38 -3.82 3.26
C GLN A 98 -0.26 -4.90 4.14
N THR A 99 -1.48 -4.65 4.62
CA THR A 99 -2.23 -5.64 5.38
C THR A 99 -2.67 -6.81 4.50
N PRO A 100 -2.64 -8.06 4.98
CA PRO A 100 -3.02 -9.23 4.19
C PRO A 100 -4.39 -9.16 3.52
N TYR A 101 -5.33 -8.43 4.11
CA TYR A 101 -6.65 -8.17 3.52
C TYR A 101 -6.57 -7.59 2.09
N PHE A 102 -5.59 -6.72 1.81
CA PHE A 102 -5.40 -6.08 0.51
C PHE A 102 -4.41 -6.81 -0.41
N TRP A 103 -3.99 -8.04 -0.06
CA TRP A 103 -3.08 -8.79 -0.92
C TRP A 103 -3.75 -9.23 -2.22
N PRO A 104 -3.03 -9.25 -3.36
CA PRO A 104 -3.62 -9.56 -4.66
C PRO A 104 -4.19 -10.98 -4.78
N SER A 105 -3.71 -11.94 -3.97
CA SER A 105 -4.23 -13.32 -3.96
C SER A 105 -5.68 -13.41 -3.47
N ASN A 106 -6.17 -12.41 -2.73
CA ASN A 106 -7.57 -12.34 -2.30
C ASN A 106 -8.53 -12.04 -3.47
N CYS A 107 -8.02 -11.81 -4.69
CA CYS A 107 -8.81 -11.56 -5.89
C CYS A 107 -9.87 -10.46 -5.69
N TRP A 108 -9.51 -9.42 -4.93
CA TRP A 108 -10.36 -8.26 -4.73
C TRP A 108 -10.49 -7.51 -6.05
N GLU A 109 -11.69 -7.45 -6.62
CA GLU A 109 -12.05 -6.44 -7.62
C GLU A 109 -12.74 -5.29 -6.87
N PRO A 110 -12.01 -4.24 -6.45
CA PRO A 110 -12.63 -3.11 -5.76
C PRO A 110 -13.68 -2.50 -6.67
N GLU A 111 -14.90 -2.33 -6.15
CA GLU A 111 -15.96 -1.74 -6.95
C GLU A 111 -15.72 -0.23 -7.12
N ASN A 112 -16.25 0.34 -8.20
CA ASN A 112 -16.28 1.79 -8.37
C ASN A 112 -16.94 2.50 -7.17
N THR A 113 -17.86 1.83 -6.47
CA THR A 113 -18.47 2.31 -5.22
C THR A 113 -17.45 2.45 -4.10
N ASP A 114 -16.58 1.45 -3.88
CA ASP A 114 -15.54 1.49 -2.85
C ASP A 114 -14.54 2.62 -3.11
N TYR A 115 -14.16 2.80 -4.37
CA TYR A 115 -13.25 3.88 -4.77
C TYR A 115 -13.91 5.26 -4.58
N ALA A 116 -15.20 5.40 -4.88
CA ALA A 116 -15.95 6.63 -4.61
C ALA A 116 -16.01 6.95 -3.11
N VAL A 117 -16.26 5.95 -2.25
CA VAL A 117 -16.23 6.11 -0.78
C VAL A 117 -14.84 6.52 -0.31
N TYR A 118 -13.78 5.90 -0.83
CA TYR A 118 -12.39 6.22 -0.50
C TYR A 118 -12.04 7.68 -0.83
N LEU A 119 -12.29 8.11 -2.07
CA LEU A 119 -12.00 9.48 -2.52
C LEU A 119 -12.84 10.49 -1.76
N CYS A 120 -14.13 10.22 -1.55
CA CYS A 120 -15.02 11.09 -0.80
C CYS A 120 -14.54 11.24 0.66
N LYS A 121 -14.16 10.15 1.32
CA LYS A 121 -13.58 10.17 2.67
C LYS A 121 -12.31 11.01 2.74
N ARG A 122 -11.42 10.95 1.73
CA ARG A 122 -10.20 11.77 1.69
C ARG A 122 -10.50 13.26 1.63
N THR A 123 -11.49 13.67 0.84
CA THR A 123 -11.89 15.09 0.76
C THR A 123 -12.42 15.64 2.09
N MET A 124 -12.96 14.79 2.97
CA MET A 124 -13.51 15.22 4.27
C MET A 124 -12.44 15.43 5.36
N GLN A 125 -11.23 14.87 5.20
CA GLN A 125 -10.25 14.85 6.29
C GLN A 125 -9.45 16.14 6.44
N ASN A 126 -9.56 17.11 5.51
CA ASN A 126 -8.94 18.44 5.57
C ASN A 126 -7.44 18.42 5.97
N LYS A 127 -6.69 17.43 5.48
CA LYS A 127 -5.24 17.31 5.67
C LYS A 127 -4.58 17.42 4.31
N THR A 128 -3.59 18.30 4.17
CA THR A 128 -2.87 18.52 2.89
C THR A 128 -2.32 17.22 2.29
N ARG A 129 -1.79 16.32 3.12
CA ARG A 129 -1.29 14.99 2.67
C ARG A 129 -2.38 14.05 2.09
N LEU A 130 -3.66 14.39 2.26
CA LEU A 130 -4.80 13.60 1.79
C LEU A 130 -5.57 14.29 0.67
N GLU A 131 -5.13 15.49 0.25
CA GLU A 131 -5.66 16.17 -0.92
C GLU A 131 -5.59 15.25 -2.13
N LEU A 132 -6.61 15.33 -2.98
CA LEU A 132 -6.69 14.50 -4.17
C LEU A 132 -5.74 15.07 -5.23
N ALA A 133 -4.99 14.20 -5.89
CA ALA A 133 -4.31 14.59 -7.11
C ALA A 133 -5.35 14.91 -8.22
N ASP A 134 -4.94 15.67 -9.24
CA ASP A 134 -5.85 16.10 -10.32
C ASP A 134 -6.60 14.92 -10.96
N TYR A 135 -5.88 13.83 -11.29
CA TYR A 135 -6.49 12.63 -11.86
C TYR A 135 -7.47 11.93 -10.90
N GLU A 136 -7.27 12.03 -9.58
CA GLU A 136 -8.18 11.50 -8.58
C GLU A 136 -9.44 12.36 -8.46
N ALA A 137 -9.30 13.69 -8.53
CA ALA A 137 -10.41 14.63 -8.53
C ALA A 137 -11.29 14.46 -9.78
N GLU A 138 -10.68 14.28 -10.96
CA GLU A 138 -11.39 13.95 -12.19
C GLU A 138 -12.15 12.62 -12.08
N ASN A 139 -11.52 11.61 -11.49
CA ASN A 139 -12.17 10.32 -11.22
C ASN A 139 -13.34 10.46 -10.26
N LEU A 140 -13.21 11.25 -9.19
CA LEU A 140 -14.29 11.52 -8.25
C LEU A 140 -15.48 12.18 -8.95
N ALA A 141 -15.24 13.19 -9.80
CA ALA A 141 -16.28 13.85 -10.57
C ALA A 141 -16.99 12.87 -11.53
N ARG A 142 -16.22 11.98 -12.18
CA ARG A 142 -16.77 10.91 -13.03
C ARG A 142 -17.66 9.95 -12.21
N LEU A 143 -17.21 9.53 -11.03
CA LEU A 143 -17.94 8.63 -10.14
C LEU A 143 -19.20 9.28 -9.58
N GLN A 144 -19.15 10.57 -9.22
CA GLN A 144 -20.32 11.34 -8.81
C GLN A 144 -21.40 11.36 -9.89
N LYS A 145 -21.01 11.58 -11.16
CA LYS A 145 -21.94 11.52 -12.28
C LYS A 145 -22.51 10.11 -12.48
N MET A 146 -21.66 9.09 -12.40
CA MET A 146 -22.04 7.67 -12.54
C MET A 146 -23.03 7.23 -11.46
N PHE A 147 -22.83 7.65 -10.22
CA PHE A 147 -23.64 7.26 -9.06
C PHE A 147 -24.57 8.35 -8.55
N SER A 148 -24.98 9.30 -9.40
CA SER A 148 -25.78 10.47 -9.02
C SER A 148 -26.99 10.16 -8.11
N ARG A 149 -27.73 9.09 -8.40
CA ARG A 149 -28.90 8.66 -7.61
C ARG A 149 -28.57 8.01 -6.26
N LYS A 150 -27.34 7.52 -6.09
CA LYS A 150 -26.86 6.85 -4.87
C LYS A 150 -25.80 7.67 -4.13
N TRP A 151 -25.50 8.87 -4.61
CA TRP A 151 -24.38 9.68 -4.11
C TRP A 151 -24.51 10.00 -2.62
N GLU A 152 -25.73 10.28 -2.16
CA GLU A 152 -26.01 10.54 -0.75
C GLU A 152 -25.61 9.36 0.15
N PHE A 153 -25.88 8.12 -0.27
CA PHE A 153 -25.47 6.92 0.48
C PHE A 153 -23.94 6.75 0.50
N ILE A 154 -23.26 7.00 -0.62
CA ILE A 154 -21.79 6.97 -0.71
C ILE A 154 -21.19 8.00 0.25
N PHE A 155 -21.74 9.22 0.26
CA PHE A 155 -21.30 10.29 1.15
C PHE A 155 -21.52 9.92 2.62
N MET A 156 -22.70 9.40 2.99
CA MET A 156 -22.98 8.95 4.36
C MET A 156 -22.02 7.85 4.82
N GLN A 157 -21.72 6.88 3.94
CA GLN A 157 -20.78 5.81 4.24
C GLN A 157 -19.36 6.35 4.44
N ALA A 158 -18.91 7.27 3.58
CA ALA A 158 -17.62 7.93 3.70
C ALA A 158 -17.51 8.74 5.01
N GLU A 159 -18.56 9.47 5.37
CA GLU A 159 -18.62 10.26 6.60
C GLU A 159 -18.58 9.39 7.86
N ALA A 160 -19.35 8.30 7.89
CA ALA A 160 -19.32 7.33 8.98
C ALA A 160 -17.91 6.75 9.14
N GLN A 161 -17.27 6.31 8.05
CA GLN A 161 -15.91 5.79 8.09
C GLN A 161 -14.87 6.84 8.49
N ALA A 162 -15.04 8.10 8.10
CA ALA A 162 -14.14 9.17 8.49
C ALA A 162 -14.13 9.36 10.01
N LYS A 163 -15.30 9.29 10.65
CA LYS A 163 -15.46 9.46 12.11
C LYS A 163 -14.79 8.35 12.93
N TYR A 164 -14.79 7.10 12.46
CA TYR A 164 -14.16 5.96 13.18
C TYR A 164 -12.62 5.98 13.18
N VAL A 165 -11.97 6.78 12.33
CA VAL A 165 -10.50 6.91 12.31
C VAL A 165 -10.01 7.92 13.39
N PHE A 166 -10.91 8.60 14.10
CA PHE A 166 -10.61 9.62 15.12
C PHE A 166 -10.92 9.19 16.57
N GLN A 167 -11.05 7.89 16.85
CA GLN A 167 -11.02 7.36 18.23
C GLN A 167 -9.69 6.67 18.54
#